data_AF-A0A8C6WSC0-F1
#
_entry.id   AF-A0A8C6WSC0-F1
#
_cell.length_a   1.000
_cell.length_b   1.000
_cell.length_c   1.000
_cell.angle_alpha   90.00
_cell.angle_beta   90.00
_cell.angle_gamma   90.00
#
_symmetry.space_group_name_H-M   'P 1'
#
loop_
_entity.id
_entity.type
_entity.pdbx_description
1 polymer ?
#
loop_
_entity_poly.entity_id
_entity_poly.type
_entity_poly.pdbx_seq_one_letter_code
_entity_poly.pdbx_strand_id
1 'polypeptide(L)'
;MLSALQTEDHEIVCGGDGRADSPGHCAKYGTYTMMELRKKAVIDIQTVQSNEVGGSYHMEGEGLARSLQRIKNFVAVDTLITDRHVSIKKYLREQVTFYYNETRLTCMLFISGLKKKLQAAAQLKGCNALKGWVASIVNHLYWSVVSSPPHERELVLDKFQSVVYHIQNQHQGFPGRFTRCLHGPLQGQELQKAWLQPSAMEMERIVCNPRLLKDICQLSSSYQTSTIEAFHSLLNHFAPKMISFSFNGMECRTTLAALHFNQNAHRAQSVTEDGAPVYGLHYPKMKSFIMSDEGLVVRNVTAWCEYTLKVFGNTLSESCDGPGYTWHCLEFSAEPSPAPDSKHSHPL
;
A
#
# COMPACT_ATOMS: atom_id res chain seq x y z
N MET A 1 9.94 14.01 -14.17
CA MET A 1 8.84 14.17 -13.18
C MET A 1 9.14 15.27 -12.17
N LEU A 2 10.24 15.21 -11.39
CA LEU A 2 10.56 16.25 -10.38
C LEU A 2 10.61 17.68 -10.95
N SER A 3 11.18 17.87 -12.14
CA SER A 3 11.19 19.18 -12.81
C SER A 3 9.80 19.67 -13.26
N ALA A 4 8.86 18.76 -13.53
CA ALA A 4 7.48 19.14 -13.81
C ALA A 4 6.74 19.52 -12.52
N LEU A 5 7.07 18.87 -11.39
CA LEU A 5 6.53 19.26 -10.08
C LEU A 5 7.09 20.61 -9.59
N GLN A 6 8.34 20.96 -9.96
CA GLN A 6 8.92 22.28 -9.69
C GLN A 6 8.12 23.43 -10.31
N THR A 7 7.49 23.19 -11.47
CA THR A 7 6.69 24.21 -12.16
C THR A 7 5.28 24.36 -11.60
N GLU A 8 4.91 23.51 -10.65
CA GLU A 8 3.59 23.52 -10.05
C GLU A 8 3.65 24.20 -8.69
N ASP A 9 2.80 25.21 -8.48
CA ASP A 9 2.82 26.07 -7.30
C ASP A 9 2.12 25.42 -6.08
N HIS A 10 2.24 24.10 -5.93
CA HIS A 10 1.58 23.36 -4.86
C HIS A 10 2.49 22.31 -4.21
N GLU A 11 2.43 22.24 -2.89
CA GLU A 11 3.10 21.21 -2.10
C GLU A 11 2.54 19.82 -2.41
N ILE A 12 3.37 18.80 -2.24
CA ILE A 12 3.04 17.42 -2.62
C ILE A 12 2.68 16.50 -1.47
N VAL A 13 1.79 15.54 -1.75
CA VAL A 13 1.50 14.43 -0.82
C VAL A 13 2.29 13.22 -1.28
N CYS A 14 3.29 12.85 -0.51
CA CYS A 14 4.18 11.74 -0.79
C CYS A 14 3.78 10.48 -0.03
N GLY A 15 3.94 9.33 -0.67
CA GLY A 15 3.93 8.03 -0.02
C GLY A 15 5.25 7.32 -0.26
N GLY A 16 5.74 6.62 0.75
CA GLY A 16 7.01 5.89 0.67
C GLY A 16 6.92 4.47 1.20
N ASP A 17 7.49 3.52 0.46
CA ASP A 17 7.57 2.11 0.86
C ASP A 17 8.83 1.41 0.29
N GLY A 18 9.37 0.47 1.06
CA GLY A 18 10.56 -0.29 0.73
C GLY A 18 10.28 -1.74 0.35
N ARG A 19 11.03 -2.28 -0.60
CA ARG A 19 11.05 -3.72 -0.90
C ARG A 19 12.47 -4.26 -0.95
N ALA A 20 12.63 -5.51 -0.54
CA ALA A 20 13.87 -6.27 -0.66
C ALA A 20 13.87 -7.18 -1.90
N ASP A 21 15.07 -7.44 -2.44
CA ASP A 21 15.32 -8.34 -3.56
C ASP A 21 15.10 -9.82 -3.22
N SER A 22 15.24 -10.23 -1.96
CA SER A 22 14.93 -11.58 -1.50
C SER A 22 14.13 -11.57 -0.19
N PRO A 23 13.40 -12.65 0.12
CA PRO A 23 12.75 -12.81 1.43
C PRO A 23 13.76 -13.01 2.57
N GLY A 24 13.42 -12.54 3.78
CA GLY A 24 14.24 -12.76 4.98
C GLY A 24 15.32 -11.70 5.20
N HIS A 25 16.26 -11.98 6.12
CA HIS A 25 17.30 -11.02 6.52
C HIS A 25 18.56 -11.03 5.63
N CYS A 26 18.57 -11.80 4.55
CA CYS A 26 19.75 -12.02 3.69
C CYS A 26 19.72 -11.20 2.39
N ALA A 27 18.82 -10.21 2.29
CA ALA A 27 18.70 -9.37 1.10
C ALA A 27 19.99 -8.61 0.79
N LYS A 28 20.38 -8.62 -0.49
CA LYS A 28 21.56 -7.90 -0.97
C LYS A 28 21.18 -6.47 -1.33
N TYR A 29 20.03 -6.29 -1.97
CA TYR A 29 19.51 -5.00 -2.39
C TYR A 29 18.13 -4.70 -1.81
N GLY A 30 17.95 -3.46 -1.38
CA GLY A 30 16.68 -2.84 -1.03
C GLY A 30 16.35 -1.76 -2.04
N THR A 31 15.08 -1.60 -2.37
CA THR A 31 14.60 -0.51 -3.22
C THR A 31 13.51 0.25 -2.47
N TYR A 32 13.73 1.54 -2.26
CA TYR A 32 12.75 2.44 -1.65
C TYR A 32 12.07 3.24 -2.74
N THR A 33 10.75 3.25 -2.77
CA THR A 33 9.95 3.99 -3.75
C THR A 33 9.32 5.19 -3.07
N MET A 34 9.51 6.38 -3.64
CA MET A 34 8.76 7.58 -3.28
C MET A 34 7.76 7.90 -4.40
N MET A 35 6.50 8.11 -4.03
CA MET A 35 5.39 8.36 -4.97
C MET A 35 4.62 9.61 -4.57
N GLU A 36 4.31 10.47 -5.54
CA GLU A 36 3.27 11.50 -5.37
C GLU A 36 1.90 10.84 -5.48
N LEU A 37 1.14 10.85 -4.38
CA LEU A 37 -0.05 10.01 -4.22
C LEU A 37 -1.29 10.56 -4.93
N ARG A 38 -1.38 11.87 -5.18
CA ARG A 38 -2.52 12.47 -5.92
C ARG A 38 -2.46 12.11 -7.39
N LYS A 39 -1.27 12.11 -7.95
CA LYS A 39 -0.94 11.79 -9.34
C LYS A 39 -0.59 10.33 -9.54
N LYS A 40 -0.46 9.53 -8.48
CA LYS A 40 -0.08 8.11 -8.59
C LYS A 40 1.22 7.95 -9.39
N ALA A 41 2.18 8.85 -9.18
CA ALA A 41 3.40 8.94 -9.97
C ALA A 41 4.62 8.68 -9.09
N VAL A 42 5.43 7.70 -9.45
CA VAL A 42 6.75 7.47 -8.84
C VAL A 42 7.64 8.66 -9.15
N ILE A 43 8.11 9.35 -8.11
CA ILE A 43 8.95 10.55 -8.23
C ILE A 43 10.41 10.29 -7.93
N ASP A 44 10.71 9.23 -7.17
CA ASP A 44 12.07 8.80 -6.88
C ASP A 44 12.12 7.31 -6.52
N ILE A 45 13.23 6.65 -6.86
CA ILE A 45 13.55 5.30 -6.41
C ILE A 45 15.01 5.27 -5.97
N GLN A 46 15.26 4.72 -4.77
CA GLN A 46 16.59 4.55 -4.21
C GLN A 46 16.92 3.07 -4.10
N THR A 47 17.93 2.60 -4.84
CA THR A 47 18.52 1.27 -4.66
C THR A 47 19.62 1.36 -3.62
N VAL A 48 19.57 0.49 -2.62
CA VAL A 48 20.46 0.50 -1.45
C VAL A 48 21.04 -0.90 -1.30
N GLN A 49 22.36 -1.04 -1.20
CA GLN A 49 23.00 -2.33 -0.99
C GLN A 49 23.23 -2.60 0.50
N SER A 50 22.97 -3.82 0.97
CA SER A 50 22.98 -4.13 2.40
C SER A 50 24.33 -3.92 3.09
N ASN A 51 25.45 -4.16 2.39
CA ASN A 51 26.80 -3.94 2.92
C ASN A 51 27.13 -2.45 3.11
N GLU A 52 26.45 -1.53 2.42
CA GLU A 52 26.70 -0.08 2.53
C GLU A 52 26.07 0.52 3.79
N VAL A 53 25.07 -0.16 4.36
CA VAL A 53 24.27 0.31 5.51
C VAL A 53 24.34 -0.63 6.71
N GLY A 54 25.25 -1.60 6.69
CA GLY A 54 25.44 -2.55 7.79
C GLY A 54 24.33 -3.59 7.94
N GLY A 55 23.56 -3.87 6.88
CA GLY A 55 22.60 -4.96 6.81
C GLY A 55 21.27 -4.59 6.15
N SER A 56 20.54 -5.61 5.72
CA SER A 56 19.26 -5.46 4.99
C SER A 56 18.20 -4.68 5.77
N TYR A 57 18.21 -4.76 7.10
CA TYR A 57 17.29 -4.05 7.99
C TYR A 57 17.41 -2.51 7.89
N HIS A 58 18.57 -2.00 7.50
CA HIS A 58 18.83 -0.56 7.42
C HIS A 58 18.47 0.05 6.06
N MET A 59 18.24 -0.79 5.04
CA MET A 59 18.11 -0.33 3.66
C MET A 59 16.88 0.56 3.42
N GLU A 60 15.75 0.22 4.06
CA GLU A 60 14.51 0.97 3.91
C GLU A 60 14.63 2.39 4.50
N GLY A 61 15.24 2.51 5.69
CA GLY A 61 15.45 3.81 6.33
C GLY A 61 16.43 4.70 5.55
N GLU A 62 17.51 4.11 5.04
CA GLU A 62 18.48 4.80 4.19
C GLU A 62 17.84 5.25 2.86
N GLY A 63 17.06 4.38 2.23
CA GLY A 63 16.37 4.71 0.98
C GLY A 63 15.39 5.87 1.13
N LEU A 64 14.64 5.92 2.24
CA LEU A 64 13.81 7.08 2.58
C LEU A 64 14.65 8.34 2.75
N ALA A 65 15.75 8.26 3.51
CA ALA A 65 16.62 9.40 3.78
C ALA A 65 17.18 10.02 2.49
N ARG A 66 17.71 9.18 1.58
CA ARG A 66 18.20 9.60 0.27
C ARG A 66 17.11 10.23 -0.59
N SER A 67 15.92 9.63 -0.57
CA SER A 67 14.77 10.15 -1.34
C SER A 67 14.39 11.54 -0.86
N LEU A 68 14.22 11.74 0.45
CA LEU A 68 13.89 13.04 1.04
C LEU A 68 14.97 14.08 0.76
N GLN A 69 16.24 13.70 0.88
CA GLN A 69 17.38 14.58 0.59
C GLN A 69 17.41 15.02 -0.88
N ARG A 70 17.03 14.14 -1.81
CA ARG A 70 16.95 14.46 -3.23
C ARG A 70 15.78 15.38 -3.52
N ILE A 71 14.56 15.04 -3.09
CA ILE A 71 13.34 15.74 -3.51
C ILE A 71 13.20 17.16 -2.92
N LYS A 72 13.78 17.44 -1.75
CA LYS A 72 13.67 18.77 -1.11
C LYS A 72 14.16 19.94 -1.97
N ASN A 73 15.09 19.67 -2.89
CA ASN A 73 15.63 20.69 -3.79
C ASN A 73 14.71 20.96 -4.99
N PHE A 74 13.65 20.17 -5.14
CA PHE A 74 12.73 20.24 -6.27
C PHE A 74 11.32 20.65 -5.83
N VAL A 75 10.80 20.09 -4.76
CA VAL A 75 9.40 20.31 -4.40
C VAL A 75 9.21 20.18 -2.89
N ALA A 76 8.38 21.05 -2.33
CA ALA A 76 7.97 20.99 -0.94
C ALA A 76 6.96 19.85 -0.74
N VAL A 77 7.16 19.05 0.31
CA VAL A 77 6.23 17.97 0.68
C VAL A 77 5.31 18.49 1.76
N ASP A 78 4.00 18.50 1.51
CA ASP A 78 3.02 18.80 2.54
C ASP A 78 2.94 17.61 3.51
N THR A 79 2.48 16.47 3.01
CA THR A 79 2.22 15.28 3.81
C THR A 79 3.04 14.11 3.33
N LEU A 80 3.83 13.49 4.21
CA LEU A 80 4.53 12.23 3.98
C LEU A 80 3.76 11.07 4.62
N ILE A 81 3.46 10.04 3.83
CA ILE A 81 2.73 8.84 4.25
C ILE A 81 3.66 7.64 4.20
N THR A 82 3.88 7.02 5.35
CA THR A 82 4.77 5.86 5.45
C THR A 82 4.10 4.71 6.19
N ASP A 83 4.79 3.60 6.16
CA ASP A 83 4.53 2.46 7.02
C ASP A 83 4.90 2.73 8.47
N ARG A 84 4.42 1.87 9.37
CA ARG A 84 4.78 1.86 10.79
C ARG A 84 6.15 1.18 10.99
N HIS A 85 7.17 1.63 10.27
CA HIS A 85 8.54 1.11 10.40
C HIS A 85 9.30 1.85 11.50
N VAL A 86 9.92 1.12 12.43
CA VAL A 86 10.52 1.71 13.65
C VAL A 86 11.71 2.60 13.31
N SER A 87 12.56 2.20 12.36
CA SER A 87 13.71 3.02 11.94
C SER A 87 13.27 4.30 11.23
N ILE A 88 12.23 4.24 10.39
CA ILE A 88 11.65 5.42 9.72
C ILE A 88 11.07 6.36 10.77
N LYS A 89 10.28 5.84 11.72
CA LYS A 89 9.70 6.65 12.81
C LYS A 89 10.77 7.31 13.68
N LYS A 90 11.93 6.66 13.87
CA LYS A 90 13.08 7.23 14.57
C LYS A 90 13.71 8.34 13.72
N TYR A 91 14.04 8.03 12.46
CA TYR A 91 14.64 8.96 11.51
C TYR A 91 13.81 10.25 11.35
N LEU A 92 12.49 10.12 11.11
CA LEU A 92 11.56 11.25 10.94
C LEU A 92 11.37 12.09 12.22
N ARG A 93 11.73 11.56 13.39
CA ARG A 93 11.71 12.31 14.65
C ARG A 93 13.01 13.08 14.86
N GLU A 94 14.13 12.46 14.50
CA GLU A 94 15.47 13.01 14.71
C GLU A 94 15.87 14.01 13.62
N GLN A 95 15.41 13.78 12.39
CA GLN A 95 15.59 14.71 11.27
C GLN A 95 14.41 15.67 11.23
N VAL A 96 14.70 16.92 11.58
CA VAL A 96 13.75 18.02 11.72
C VAL A 96 13.03 18.30 10.39
N THR A 97 11.76 18.71 10.52
CA THR A 97 10.71 19.25 9.63
C THR A 97 11.08 20.09 8.38
N PHE A 98 12.33 20.08 7.89
CA PHE A 98 12.72 20.77 6.65
C PHE A 98 12.25 20.07 5.38
N TYR A 99 11.84 18.80 5.49
CA TYR A 99 11.48 17.97 4.33
C TYR A 99 9.98 17.88 4.09
N TYR A 100 9.16 18.06 5.13
CA TYR A 100 7.70 17.93 5.06
C TYR A 100 6.98 18.68 6.19
N ASN A 101 5.71 19.04 5.97
CA ASN A 101 4.86 19.70 6.98
C ASN A 101 4.24 18.69 7.97
N GLU A 102 3.78 17.52 7.47
CA GLU A 102 3.11 16.50 8.27
C GLU A 102 3.57 15.08 7.91
N THR A 103 3.62 14.18 8.90
CA THR A 103 3.77 12.73 8.68
C THR A 103 2.51 12.00 9.09
N ARG A 104 2.03 11.11 8.22
CA ARG A 104 0.91 10.20 8.48
C ARG A 104 1.31 8.75 8.23
N LEU A 105 0.52 7.84 8.79
CA LEU A 105 0.66 6.41 8.61
C LEU A 105 -0.41 5.89 7.66
N THR A 106 -0.05 4.91 6.83
CA THR A 106 -1.02 4.18 6.01
C THR A 106 -1.99 3.40 6.90
N CYS A 107 -3.29 3.57 6.65
CA CYS A 107 -4.36 2.95 7.44
C CYS A 107 -4.43 1.43 7.19
N MET A 108 -4.21 1.01 5.95
CA MET A 108 -4.36 -0.39 5.52
C MET A 108 -3.40 -1.36 6.20
N LEU A 109 -2.13 -0.99 6.33
CA LEU A 109 -1.16 -1.85 7.03
C LEU A 109 -1.39 -1.88 8.53
N PHE A 110 -1.85 -0.76 9.10
CA PHE A 110 -2.22 -0.70 10.50
C PHE A 110 -3.40 -1.63 10.82
N ILE A 111 -4.44 -1.59 9.98
CA ILE A 111 -5.58 -2.52 10.04
C ILE A 111 -5.11 -3.97 9.97
N SER A 112 -4.20 -4.29 9.06
CA SER A 112 -3.65 -5.65 8.93
C SER A 112 -2.91 -6.10 10.19
N GLY A 113 -2.15 -5.20 10.83
CA GLY A 113 -1.48 -5.47 12.10
C GLY A 113 -2.46 -5.67 13.25
N LEU A 114 -3.50 -4.83 13.36
CA LEU A 114 -4.56 -4.96 14.36
C LEU A 114 -5.33 -6.27 14.19
N LYS A 115 -5.68 -6.62 12.95
CA LYS A 115 -6.36 -7.89 12.60
C LYS A 115 -5.60 -9.09 13.15
N LYS A 116 -4.28 -9.16 12.93
CA LYS A 116 -3.44 -10.25 13.44
C LYS A 116 -3.46 -10.33 14.97
N LYS A 117 -3.39 -9.19 15.67
CA LYS A 117 -3.48 -9.14 17.14
C LYS A 117 -4.82 -9.65 17.66
N LEU A 118 -5.92 -9.19 17.05
CA LEU A 118 -7.26 -9.63 17.41
C LEU A 118 -7.48 -11.12 17.12
N GLN A 119 -6.96 -11.62 16.00
CA GLN A 119 -7.00 -13.05 15.67
C GLN A 119 -6.24 -13.89 16.69
N ALA A 120 -5.06 -13.44 17.14
CA ALA A 120 -4.29 -14.11 18.18
C ALA A 120 -5.04 -14.10 19.52
N ALA A 121 -5.62 -12.96 19.92
CA ALA A 121 -6.45 -12.88 21.12
C ALA A 121 -7.69 -13.79 21.04
N ALA A 122 -8.30 -13.93 19.87
CA ALA A 122 -9.44 -14.82 19.66
C ALA A 122 -9.09 -16.31 19.83
N GLN A 123 -7.80 -16.70 19.87
CA GLN A 123 -7.36 -18.06 20.19
C GLN A 123 -7.11 -18.28 21.69
N LEU A 124 -7.16 -17.24 22.52
CA LEU A 124 -7.00 -17.38 23.96
C LEU A 124 -8.23 -18.08 24.56
N LYS A 125 -7.98 -18.89 25.60
CA LYS A 125 -9.04 -19.62 26.31
C LYS A 125 -10.10 -18.62 26.81
N GLY A 126 -11.37 -18.85 26.45
CA GLY A 126 -12.48 -17.97 26.83
C GLY A 126 -12.73 -16.78 25.89
N CYS A 127 -11.88 -16.55 24.87
CA CYS A 127 -11.99 -15.42 23.94
C CYS A 127 -12.53 -15.81 22.54
N ASN A 128 -13.00 -17.04 22.35
CA ASN A 128 -13.42 -17.57 21.05
C ASN A 128 -14.51 -16.72 20.36
N ALA A 129 -15.39 -16.10 21.14
CA ALA A 129 -16.46 -15.23 20.61
C ALA A 129 -15.90 -14.01 19.85
N LEU A 130 -14.68 -13.54 20.17
CA LEU A 130 -14.02 -12.43 19.48
C LEU A 130 -13.80 -12.73 17.99
N LYS A 131 -13.65 -14.01 17.61
CA LYS A 131 -13.38 -14.41 16.22
C LYS A 131 -14.44 -13.88 15.25
N GLY A 132 -15.71 -13.90 15.64
CA GLY A 132 -16.82 -13.39 14.82
C GLY A 132 -16.82 -11.87 14.66
N TRP A 133 -16.13 -11.14 15.54
CA TRP A 133 -16.11 -9.68 15.60
C TRP A 133 -14.85 -9.06 14.99
N VAL A 134 -13.79 -9.84 14.72
CA VAL A 134 -12.51 -9.31 14.20
C VAL A 134 -12.72 -8.43 12.96
N ALA A 135 -13.52 -8.88 12.00
CA ALA A 135 -13.80 -8.14 10.77
C ALA A 135 -14.55 -6.83 11.05
N SER A 136 -15.57 -6.87 11.91
CA SER A 136 -16.30 -5.67 12.33
C SER A 136 -15.41 -4.65 13.03
N ILE A 137 -14.51 -5.09 13.93
CA ILE A 137 -13.61 -4.18 14.65
C ILE A 137 -12.64 -3.47 13.70
N VAL A 138 -12.03 -4.19 12.75
CA VAL A 138 -11.08 -3.56 11.82
C VAL A 138 -11.77 -2.69 10.78
N ASN A 139 -12.98 -3.06 10.35
CA ASN A 139 -13.79 -2.21 9.48
C ASN A 139 -14.26 -0.95 10.21
N HIS A 140 -14.57 -1.06 11.51
CA HIS A 140 -14.91 0.09 12.35
C HIS A 140 -13.74 1.05 12.51
N LEU A 141 -12.50 0.54 12.65
CA LEU A 141 -11.30 1.38 12.61
C LEU A 141 -11.17 2.11 11.29
N TYR A 142 -11.28 1.39 10.17
CA TYR A 142 -11.21 2.00 8.84
C TYR A 142 -12.24 3.12 8.69
N TRP A 143 -13.49 2.81 9.02
CA TRP A 143 -14.59 3.76 9.01
C TRP A 143 -14.34 4.95 9.93
N SER A 144 -13.82 4.73 11.14
CA SER A 144 -13.51 5.80 12.10
C SER A 144 -12.50 6.80 11.53
N VAL A 145 -11.51 6.30 10.78
CA VAL A 145 -10.48 7.10 10.12
C VAL A 145 -11.05 7.86 8.92
N VAL A 146 -11.72 7.18 7.99
CA VAL A 146 -12.16 7.80 6.71
C VAL A 146 -13.41 8.65 6.84
N SER A 147 -14.25 8.42 7.85
CA SER A 147 -15.47 9.21 8.10
C SER A 147 -15.23 10.45 8.97
N SER A 148 -13.99 10.68 9.41
CA SER A 148 -13.62 11.84 10.25
C SER A 148 -12.82 12.86 9.44
N PRO A 149 -13.01 14.16 9.68
CA PRO A 149 -12.18 15.19 9.05
C PRO A 149 -10.68 14.96 9.33
N PRO A 150 -9.76 15.23 8.39
CA PRO A 150 -8.32 14.92 8.53
C PRO A 150 -7.62 15.52 9.77
N HIS A 151 -8.14 16.63 10.28
CA HIS A 151 -7.62 17.34 11.46
C HIS A 151 -8.29 16.88 12.77
N GLU A 152 -9.40 16.14 12.73
CA GLU A 152 -10.15 15.71 13.91
C GLU A 152 -9.67 14.36 14.45
N ARG A 153 -8.41 14.33 14.90
CA ARG A 153 -7.75 13.10 15.38
C ARG A 153 -8.44 12.51 16.62
N GLU A 154 -8.93 13.36 17.52
CA GLU A 154 -9.65 12.91 18.72
C GLU A 154 -11.00 12.25 18.36
N LEU A 155 -11.70 12.77 17.35
CA LEU A 155 -12.95 12.16 16.89
C LEU A 155 -12.72 10.76 16.32
N VAL A 156 -11.58 10.52 15.66
CA VAL A 156 -11.18 9.18 15.20
C VAL A 156 -11.04 8.22 16.40
N LEU A 157 -10.43 8.68 17.49
CA LEU A 157 -10.29 7.88 18.72
C LEU A 157 -11.65 7.61 19.36
N ASP A 158 -12.47 8.63 19.53
CA ASP A 158 -13.81 8.50 20.13
C ASP A 158 -14.67 7.51 19.34
N LYS A 159 -14.69 7.63 18.01
CA LYS A 159 -15.35 6.66 17.12
C LYS A 159 -14.77 5.27 17.28
N PHE A 160 -13.45 5.11 17.22
CA PHE A 160 -12.85 3.78 17.29
C PHE A 160 -13.10 3.11 18.64
N GLN A 161 -12.94 3.82 19.75
CA GLN A 161 -13.15 3.30 21.10
C GLN A 161 -14.62 2.95 21.37
N SER A 162 -15.56 3.60 20.67
CA SER A 162 -16.99 3.25 20.72
C SER A 162 -17.26 1.79 20.37
N VAL A 163 -16.34 1.12 19.64
CA VAL A 163 -16.47 -0.29 19.28
C VAL A 163 -16.59 -1.19 20.50
N VAL A 164 -15.99 -0.79 21.63
CA VAL A 164 -16.04 -1.56 22.89
C VAL A 164 -17.48 -1.70 23.40
N TYR A 165 -18.29 -0.65 23.21
CA TYR A 165 -19.70 -0.62 23.59
C TYR A 165 -20.58 -1.25 22.51
N HIS A 166 -20.34 -0.88 21.24
CA HIS A 166 -21.15 -1.29 20.11
C HIS A 166 -21.27 -2.82 20.00
N ILE A 167 -20.15 -3.55 20.18
CA ILE A 167 -20.13 -5.02 20.08
C ILE A 167 -20.70 -5.73 21.31
N GLN A 168 -21.06 -4.98 22.36
CA GLN A 168 -21.80 -5.43 23.54
C GLN A 168 -23.27 -5.01 23.48
N ASN A 169 -23.76 -4.64 22.29
CA ASN A 169 -25.12 -4.13 22.06
C ASN A 169 -25.44 -2.81 22.79
N GLN A 170 -24.42 -2.05 23.20
CA GLN A 170 -24.60 -0.71 23.73
C GLN A 170 -24.35 0.28 22.60
N HIS A 171 -25.41 0.99 22.19
CA HIS A 171 -25.37 1.86 20.99
C HIS A 171 -25.36 3.36 21.33
N GLN A 172 -25.36 3.72 22.61
CA GLN A 172 -25.40 5.10 23.12
C GLN A 172 -24.63 5.21 24.44
N GLY A 173 -24.31 6.44 24.86
CA GLY A 173 -23.66 6.73 26.14
C GLY A 173 -22.15 6.54 26.11
N PHE A 174 -21.54 6.61 24.92
CA PHE A 174 -20.09 6.49 24.77
C PHE A 174 -19.37 7.73 25.30
N PRO A 175 -18.15 7.59 25.86
CA PRO A 175 -17.32 8.72 26.24
C PRO A 175 -16.85 9.51 25.01
N GLY A 176 -16.55 10.79 25.21
CA GLY A 176 -16.03 11.67 24.15
C GLY A 176 -17.13 12.32 23.29
N ARG A 177 -16.76 12.76 22.09
CA ARG A 177 -17.64 13.51 21.17
C ARG A 177 -18.54 12.61 20.35
N PHE A 178 -18.17 11.35 20.15
CA PHE A 178 -18.97 10.35 19.44
C PHE A 178 -19.82 9.55 20.44
N THR A 179 -21.00 10.05 20.81
CA THR A 179 -21.78 9.52 21.95
C THR A 179 -22.80 8.44 21.60
N ARG A 180 -23.04 8.16 20.31
CA ARG A 180 -23.99 7.13 19.83
C ARG A 180 -23.64 6.61 18.44
N CYS A 181 -24.05 5.38 18.14
CA CYS A 181 -23.95 4.78 16.81
C CYS A 181 -24.76 5.56 15.77
N LEU A 182 -24.27 5.59 14.52
CA LEU A 182 -24.90 6.33 13.41
C LEU A 182 -25.79 5.47 12.50
N HIS A 183 -26.00 4.20 12.86
CA HIS A 183 -26.90 3.32 12.12
C HIS A 183 -28.29 3.26 12.79
N GLY A 184 -29.31 3.00 11.98
CA GLY A 184 -30.64 2.64 12.48
C GLY A 184 -30.67 1.23 13.09
N PRO A 185 -31.87 0.65 13.30
CA PRO A 185 -31.99 -0.73 13.77
C PRO A 185 -31.22 -1.70 12.86
N LEU A 186 -30.55 -2.68 13.47
CA LEU A 186 -29.83 -3.71 12.75
C LEU A 186 -30.79 -4.59 11.95
N GLN A 187 -30.35 -5.06 10.79
CA GLN A 187 -31.16 -5.87 9.88
C GLN A 187 -30.36 -7.09 9.38
N GLY A 188 -31.07 -8.13 8.96
CA GLY A 188 -30.47 -9.30 8.31
C GLY A 188 -29.44 -10.02 9.18
N GLN A 189 -28.27 -10.31 8.61
CA GLN A 189 -27.20 -11.08 9.28
C GLN A 189 -26.62 -10.37 10.52
N GLU A 190 -26.69 -9.04 10.60
CA GLU A 190 -26.17 -8.29 11.75
C GLU A 190 -27.01 -8.54 13.02
N LEU A 191 -28.30 -8.86 12.90
CA LEU A 191 -29.15 -9.28 14.03
C LEU A 191 -28.76 -10.66 14.59
N GLN A 192 -28.13 -11.49 13.76
CA GLN A 192 -27.78 -12.87 14.09
C GLN A 192 -26.41 -12.97 14.79
N LYS A 193 -25.64 -11.88 14.85
CA LYS A 193 -24.35 -11.88 15.53
C LYS A 193 -24.53 -11.95 17.05
N ALA A 194 -23.94 -12.96 17.66
CA ALA A 194 -23.87 -13.07 19.11
C ALA A 194 -23.02 -11.92 19.69
N TRP A 195 -23.66 -11.08 20.50
CA TRP A 195 -23.01 -10.00 21.22
C TRP A 195 -21.92 -10.50 22.17
N LEU A 196 -20.82 -9.76 22.27
CA LEU A 196 -19.82 -10.06 23.29
C LEU A 196 -20.39 -9.71 24.66
N GLN A 197 -20.31 -10.67 25.58
CA GLN A 197 -20.58 -10.45 26.99
C GLN A 197 -19.34 -9.80 27.66
N PRO A 198 -19.41 -9.37 28.94
CA PRO A 198 -18.32 -8.65 29.63
C PRO A 198 -16.96 -9.38 29.75
N SER A 199 -16.76 -10.54 29.11
CA SER A 199 -15.44 -11.14 28.83
C SER A 199 -14.64 -10.42 27.74
N ALA A 200 -15.10 -9.23 27.30
CA ALA A 200 -14.44 -8.34 26.35
C ALA A 200 -13.12 -7.71 26.84
N MET A 201 -12.66 -8.02 28.06
CA MET A 201 -11.47 -7.43 28.69
C MET A 201 -10.21 -7.50 27.81
N GLU A 202 -9.99 -8.62 27.10
CA GLU A 202 -8.80 -8.74 26.23
C GLU A 202 -8.93 -7.90 24.95
N MET A 203 -10.12 -7.83 24.36
CA MET A 203 -10.39 -6.98 23.20
C MET A 203 -10.28 -5.51 23.58
N GLU A 204 -10.87 -5.12 24.70
CA GLU A 204 -10.78 -3.77 25.26
C GLU A 204 -9.33 -3.39 25.55
N ARG A 205 -8.54 -4.29 26.15
CA ARG A 205 -7.10 -4.09 26.37
C ARG A 205 -6.33 -3.83 25.08
N ILE A 206 -6.73 -4.46 23.97
CA ILE A 206 -6.12 -4.22 22.65
C ILE A 206 -6.56 -2.86 22.09
N VAL A 207 -7.87 -2.61 22.04
CA VAL A 207 -8.49 -1.41 21.44
C VAL A 207 -8.11 -0.15 22.20
N CYS A 208 -8.12 -0.20 23.53
CA CYS A 208 -7.80 0.93 24.42
C CYS A 208 -6.30 1.02 24.75
N ASN A 209 -5.44 0.27 24.07
CA ASN A 209 -4.00 0.34 24.31
C ASN A 209 -3.47 1.75 23.99
N PRO A 210 -2.84 2.47 24.94
CA PRO A 210 -2.41 3.85 24.70
C PRO A 210 -1.42 4.02 23.54
N ARG A 211 -0.57 3.00 23.29
CA ARG A 211 0.36 3.02 22.15
C ARG A 211 -0.38 2.85 20.83
N LEU A 212 -1.43 2.01 20.81
CA LEU A 212 -2.29 1.84 19.64
C LEU A 212 -3.02 3.15 19.33
N LEU A 213 -3.68 3.75 20.33
CA LEU A 213 -4.43 5.00 20.16
C LEU A 213 -3.54 6.13 19.65
N LYS A 214 -2.30 6.25 20.18
CA LYS A 214 -1.33 7.23 19.69
C LYS A 214 -0.99 7.04 18.20
N ASP A 215 -0.88 5.80 17.74
CA ASP A 215 -0.62 5.52 16.33
C ASP A 215 -1.90 5.73 15.48
N ILE A 216 -3.09 5.47 16.02
CA ILE A 216 -4.38 5.73 15.33
C ILE A 216 -4.54 7.22 14.99
N CYS A 217 -4.14 8.12 15.88
CA CYS A 217 -4.13 9.56 15.62
C CYS A 217 -3.25 9.98 14.43
N GLN A 218 -2.30 9.12 14.03
CA GLN A 218 -1.40 9.39 12.91
C GLN A 218 -1.90 8.77 11.60
N LEU A 219 -3.00 8.01 11.60
CA LEU A 219 -3.51 7.40 10.38
C LEU A 219 -3.99 8.46 9.40
N SER A 220 -3.64 8.27 8.14
CA SER A 220 -4.15 9.08 7.04
C SER A 220 -5.59 8.70 6.70
N SER A 221 -6.48 9.69 6.66
CA SER A 221 -7.86 9.54 6.19
C SER A 221 -8.01 9.68 4.68
N SER A 222 -7.08 10.38 4.03
CA SER A 222 -7.24 10.84 2.64
C SER A 222 -6.44 10.05 1.61
N TYR A 223 -5.28 9.51 2.01
CA TYR A 223 -4.33 8.88 1.08
C TYR A 223 -3.72 7.62 1.69
N GLN A 224 -3.42 6.62 0.85
CA GLN A 224 -2.93 5.29 1.24
C GLN A 224 -1.77 4.86 0.33
N THR A 225 -0.99 3.88 0.78
CA THR A 225 0.18 3.33 0.04
C THR A 225 -0.19 2.21 -0.94
N SER A 226 -1.47 1.91 -1.14
CA SER A 226 -1.95 0.83 -2.03
C SER A 226 -1.50 0.97 -3.50
N THR A 227 -1.30 2.20 -3.97
CA THR A 227 -0.78 2.45 -5.33
C THR A 227 0.72 2.10 -5.42
N ILE A 228 1.47 2.25 -4.32
CA ILE A 228 2.86 1.82 -4.24
C ILE A 228 2.93 0.29 -4.22
N GLU A 229 2.02 -0.39 -3.51
CA GLU A 229 1.92 -1.86 -3.56
C GLU A 229 1.61 -2.37 -4.99
N ALA A 230 0.76 -1.65 -5.74
CA ALA A 230 0.49 -1.94 -7.14
C ALA A 230 1.75 -1.75 -8.01
N PHE A 231 2.51 -0.68 -7.78
CA PHE A 231 3.81 -0.48 -8.43
C PHE A 231 4.81 -1.59 -8.08
N HIS A 232 4.93 -2.00 -6.82
CA HIS A 232 5.82 -3.09 -6.42
C HIS A 232 5.43 -4.43 -7.05
N SER A 233 4.12 -4.66 -7.24
CA SER A 233 3.61 -5.82 -7.96
C SER A 233 4.02 -5.80 -9.43
N LEU A 234 3.94 -4.64 -10.10
CA LEU A 234 4.47 -4.44 -11.46
C LEU A 234 5.99 -4.67 -11.48
N LEU A 235 6.73 -4.06 -10.55
CA LEU A 235 8.18 -4.12 -10.46
C LEU A 235 8.71 -5.56 -10.32
N ASN A 236 7.93 -6.48 -9.74
CA ASN A 236 8.31 -7.89 -9.70
C ASN A 236 8.39 -8.55 -11.09
N HIS A 237 7.79 -7.97 -12.13
CA HIS A 237 7.95 -8.45 -13.52
C HIS A 237 9.27 -7.97 -14.14
N PHE A 238 9.75 -6.79 -13.73
CA PHE A 238 11.00 -6.19 -14.22
C PHE A 238 12.23 -6.67 -13.45
N ALA A 239 12.07 -6.83 -12.13
CA ALA A 239 13.09 -7.31 -11.20
C ALA A 239 12.50 -8.39 -10.26
N PRO A 240 12.32 -9.63 -10.76
CA PRO A 240 11.82 -10.74 -9.97
C PRO A 240 12.75 -11.07 -8.80
N LYS A 241 12.17 -11.37 -7.63
CA LYS A 241 12.94 -11.67 -6.40
C LYS A 241 13.75 -12.97 -6.45
N MET A 242 13.47 -13.83 -7.44
CA MET A 242 14.13 -15.12 -7.58
C MET A 242 15.39 -15.05 -8.45
N ILE A 243 15.64 -13.90 -9.08
CA ILE A 243 16.79 -13.70 -9.98
C ILE A 243 17.73 -12.69 -9.33
N SER A 244 19.01 -13.03 -9.28
CA SER A 244 20.06 -12.12 -8.81
C SER A 244 20.45 -11.17 -9.93
N PHE A 245 20.56 -9.88 -9.61
CA PHE A 245 21.00 -8.84 -10.54
C PHE A 245 22.26 -8.15 -10.01
N SER A 246 23.03 -7.51 -10.89
CA SER A 246 24.04 -6.54 -10.48
C SER A 246 23.37 -5.28 -9.92
N PHE A 247 24.14 -4.43 -9.22
CA PHE A 247 23.63 -3.14 -8.72
C PHE A 247 23.04 -2.29 -9.86
N ASN A 248 23.82 -2.07 -10.92
CA ASN A 248 23.36 -1.36 -12.12
C ASN A 248 22.15 -2.03 -12.77
N GLY A 249 22.10 -3.36 -12.75
CA GLY A 249 20.94 -4.12 -13.24
C GLY A 249 19.67 -3.84 -12.43
N MET A 250 19.78 -3.74 -11.11
CA MET A 250 18.67 -3.35 -10.23
C MET A 250 18.22 -1.91 -10.51
N GLU A 251 19.16 -0.96 -10.61
CA GLU A 251 18.84 0.44 -10.88
C GLU A 251 18.14 0.63 -12.24
N CYS A 252 18.66 0.02 -13.31
CA CYS A 252 18.06 0.12 -14.64
C CYS A 252 16.64 -0.45 -14.66
N ARG A 253 16.45 -1.66 -14.10
CA ARG A 253 15.15 -2.35 -14.11
C ARG A 253 14.11 -1.63 -13.26
N THR A 254 14.51 -1.11 -12.10
CA THR A 254 13.61 -0.38 -11.21
C THR A 254 13.21 0.98 -11.79
N THR A 255 14.16 1.70 -12.38
CA THR A 255 13.91 2.96 -13.10
C THR A 255 12.97 2.75 -14.27
N LEU A 256 13.20 1.72 -15.09
CA LEU A 256 12.33 1.40 -16.21
C LEU A 256 10.91 1.04 -15.75
N ALA A 257 10.78 0.23 -14.70
CA ALA A 257 9.48 -0.10 -14.13
C ALA A 257 8.74 1.18 -13.69
N ALA A 258 9.44 2.16 -13.10
CA ALA A 258 8.85 3.44 -12.71
C ALA A 258 8.39 4.27 -13.90
N LEU A 259 9.20 4.36 -14.96
CA LEU A 259 8.83 5.02 -16.21
C LEU A 259 7.59 4.36 -16.82
N HIS A 260 7.59 3.02 -16.90
CA HIS A 260 6.44 2.26 -17.36
C HIS A 260 5.22 2.53 -16.48
N PHE A 261 5.35 2.47 -15.16
CA PHE A 261 4.24 2.72 -14.24
C PHE A 261 3.65 4.10 -14.43
N ASN A 262 4.49 5.14 -14.45
CA ASN A 262 4.06 6.52 -14.58
C ASN A 262 3.36 6.79 -15.91
N GLN A 263 3.88 6.25 -17.01
CA GLN A 263 3.24 6.36 -18.32
C GLN A 263 1.86 5.67 -18.34
N ASN A 264 1.68 4.64 -17.51
CA ASN A 264 0.49 3.81 -17.50
C ASN A 264 -0.51 4.09 -16.35
N ALA A 265 -0.15 4.94 -15.39
CA ALA A 265 -0.92 5.20 -14.16
C ALA A 265 -2.28 5.88 -14.42
N HIS A 266 -2.41 6.59 -15.54
CA HIS A 266 -3.63 7.30 -15.95
C HIS A 266 -4.20 6.79 -17.28
N ARG A 267 -3.93 5.53 -17.64
CA ARG A 267 -4.48 4.99 -18.89
C ARG A 267 -6.01 5.06 -18.89
N ALA A 268 -6.53 5.55 -20.00
CA ALA A 268 -7.95 5.44 -20.29
C ALA A 268 -8.37 3.98 -20.29
N GLN A 269 -9.62 3.74 -19.91
CA GLN A 269 -10.25 2.46 -20.10
C GLN A 269 -10.26 2.14 -21.60
N SER A 270 -9.86 0.91 -21.94
CA SER A 270 -9.93 0.41 -23.30
C SER A 270 -11.39 0.41 -23.74
N VAL A 271 -11.64 0.81 -24.98
CA VAL A 271 -12.95 0.77 -25.61
C VAL A 271 -12.93 -0.16 -26.82
N THR A 272 -14.06 -0.72 -27.19
CA THR A 272 -14.26 -1.42 -28.47
C THR A 272 -14.23 -0.42 -29.62
N GLU A 273 -14.23 -0.92 -30.87
CA GLU A 273 -14.32 -0.06 -32.07
C GLU A 273 -15.57 0.85 -32.03
N ASP A 274 -16.67 0.37 -31.44
CA ASP A 274 -17.92 1.12 -31.25
C ASP A 274 -17.90 2.07 -30.04
N GLY A 275 -16.76 2.19 -29.34
CA GLY A 275 -16.60 3.08 -28.18
C GLY A 275 -17.11 2.51 -26.85
N ALA A 276 -17.52 1.24 -26.79
CA ALA A 276 -18.02 0.62 -25.56
C ALA A 276 -16.85 0.22 -24.63
N PRO A 277 -16.93 0.45 -23.31
CA PRO A 277 -15.87 0.10 -22.38
C PRO A 277 -15.60 -1.40 -22.34
N VAL A 278 -14.32 -1.78 -22.37
CA VAL A 278 -13.87 -3.17 -22.28
C VAL A 278 -13.57 -3.51 -20.82
N TYR A 279 -14.04 -4.69 -20.40
CA TYR A 279 -13.83 -5.24 -19.08
C TYR A 279 -13.18 -6.63 -19.17
N GLY A 280 -12.29 -6.92 -18.22
CA GLY A 280 -11.68 -8.22 -18.03
C GLY A 280 -12.30 -8.92 -16.84
N LEU A 281 -12.64 -10.19 -17.00
CA LEU A 281 -13.08 -11.05 -15.92
C LEU A 281 -11.87 -11.60 -15.18
N HIS A 282 -11.79 -11.35 -13.88
CA HIS A 282 -10.71 -11.85 -13.03
C HIS A 282 -11.27 -12.82 -11.98
N TYR A 283 -10.75 -14.04 -11.99
CA TYR A 283 -11.03 -15.05 -10.99
C TYR A 283 -10.04 -14.89 -9.82
N PRO A 284 -10.48 -14.47 -8.62
CA PRO A 284 -9.58 -14.36 -7.48
C PRO A 284 -8.97 -15.73 -7.12
N LYS A 285 -7.67 -15.75 -6.79
CA LYS A 285 -7.01 -16.97 -6.27
C LYS A 285 -7.68 -17.36 -4.94
N MET A 286 -8.52 -18.38 -4.98
CA MET A 286 -9.28 -18.86 -3.81
C MET A 286 -8.35 -19.53 -2.79
N LYS A 287 -8.45 -19.18 -1.50
CA LYS A 287 -8.13 -20.10 -0.41
C LYS A 287 -9.44 -20.76 0.03
N SER A 288 -9.59 -22.03 -0.35
CA SER A 288 -10.55 -23.05 0.08
C SER A 288 -12.07 -22.76 0.00
N PHE A 289 -12.69 -23.49 -0.93
CA PHE A 289 -13.99 -24.19 -0.86
C PHE A 289 -15.26 -23.36 -0.67
N ILE A 290 -15.87 -22.95 -1.78
CA ILE A 290 -17.21 -23.34 -2.31
C ILE A 290 -17.32 -22.66 -3.68
N MET A 291 -17.48 -23.45 -4.75
CA MET A 291 -17.77 -22.90 -6.08
C MET A 291 -19.23 -22.48 -6.11
N SER A 292 -19.49 -21.18 -5.94
CA SER A 292 -20.63 -20.51 -6.54
C SER A 292 -20.10 -19.47 -7.54
N ASP A 293 -20.82 -19.27 -8.64
CA ASP A 293 -20.47 -18.32 -9.72
C ASP A 293 -20.46 -16.83 -9.27
N GLU A 294 -20.56 -16.56 -7.97
CA GLU A 294 -20.68 -15.24 -7.35
C GLU A 294 -19.31 -14.58 -7.03
N GLY A 295 -18.19 -15.20 -7.41
CA GLY A 295 -16.84 -14.75 -7.06
C GLY A 295 -16.10 -13.92 -8.13
N LEU A 296 -16.74 -13.61 -9.25
CA LEU A 296 -16.12 -12.91 -10.38
C LEU A 296 -15.85 -11.44 -10.05
N VAL A 297 -14.62 -10.99 -10.25
CA VAL A 297 -14.27 -9.57 -10.17
C VAL A 297 -14.13 -9.01 -11.58
N VAL A 298 -15.05 -8.13 -11.96
CA VAL A 298 -14.95 -7.36 -13.20
C VAL A 298 -13.92 -6.24 -13.02
N ARG A 299 -12.94 -6.14 -13.91
CA ARG A 299 -11.93 -5.08 -13.91
C ARG A 299 -11.90 -4.35 -15.24
N ASN A 300 -11.62 -3.06 -15.22
CA ASN A 300 -11.41 -2.30 -16.45
C ASN A 300 -10.16 -2.80 -17.18
N VAL A 301 -10.25 -3.01 -18.49
CA VAL A 301 -9.06 -3.24 -19.33
C VAL A 301 -8.48 -1.88 -19.69
N THR A 302 -7.16 -1.74 -19.61
CA THR A 302 -6.46 -0.50 -19.97
C THR A 302 -5.85 -0.64 -21.36
N ALA A 303 -5.77 0.46 -22.12
CA ALA A 303 -5.22 0.45 -23.48
C ALA A 303 -3.76 -0.06 -23.53
N TRP A 304 -3.36 -0.68 -24.64
CA TRP A 304 -2.01 -1.20 -24.85
C TRP A 304 -0.96 -0.08 -25.03
N CYS A 305 0.30 -0.36 -24.70
CA CYS A 305 1.42 0.58 -24.87
C CYS A 305 2.47 0.01 -25.83
N GLU A 306 2.73 0.71 -26.94
CA GLU A 306 3.66 0.28 -28.00
C GLU A 306 5.15 0.43 -27.64
N TYR A 307 5.49 1.21 -26.62
CA TYR A 307 6.86 1.74 -26.45
C TYR A 307 7.78 0.90 -25.52
N THR A 308 7.26 -0.08 -24.79
CA THR A 308 7.99 -0.75 -23.68
C THR A 308 9.36 -1.32 -24.08
N LEU A 309 9.51 -1.84 -25.30
CA LEU A 309 10.77 -2.39 -25.80
C LEU A 309 11.77 -1.32 -26.28
N LYS A 310 11.29 -0.18 -26.79
CA LYS A 310 12.17 0.92 -27.26
C LYS A 310 12.76 1.72 -26.10
N VAL A 311 12.01 1.97 -25.02
CA VAL A 311 12.59 2.57 -23.78
C VAL A 311 13.71 1.67 -23.26
N PHE A 312 13.45 0.36 -23.25
CA PHE A 312 14.33 -0.62 -22.65
C PHE A 312 15.68 -0.68 -23.34
N GLY A 313 15.68 -0.70 -24.68
CA GLY A 313 16.90 -0.65 -25.49
C GLY A 313 17.72 0.62 -25.25
N ASN A 314 17.07 1.79 -25.24
CA ASN A 314 17.77 3.08 -25.14
C ASN A 314 18.33 3.35 -23.73
N THR A 315 17.58 3.01 -22.67
CA THR A 315 18.04 3.21 -21.29
C THR A 315 19.16 2.22 -20.93
N LEU A 316 19.10 0.99 -21.43
CA LEU A 316 20.19 0.03 -21.26
C LEU A 316 21.43 0.42 -22.07
N SER A 317 21.30 0.89 -23.31
CA SER A 317 22.45 1.31 -24.10
C SER A 317 23.20 2.47 -23.45
N GLU A 318 22.49 3.50 -22.99
CA GLU A 318 23.11 4.67 -22.33
C GLU A 318 23.75 4.32 -20.97
N SER A 319 23.24 3.31 -20.26
CA SER A 319 23.78 2.88 -18.96
C SER A 319 24.88 1.82 -19.07
N CYS A 320 24.97 1.11 -20.21
CA CYS A 320 25.90 0.00 -20.43
C CYS A 320 27.11 0.35 -21.31
N ASP A 321 27.23 1.58 -21.81
CA ASP A 321 28.41 2.08 -22.56
C ASP A 321 29.70 2.23 -21.72
N GLY A 322 29.73 1.66 -20.51
CA GLY A 322 30.94 1.49 -19.72
C GLY A 322 31.77 0.29 -20.20
N PRO A 323 33.12 0.38 -20.24
CA PRO A 323 33.96 -0.71 -20.73
C PRO A 323 33.84 -1.94 -19.81
N GLY A 324 33.13 -2.97 -20.28
CA GLY A 324 33.02 -4.26 -19.57
C GLY A 324 31.69 -5.02 -19.69
N TYR A 325 30.64 -4.43 -20.27
CA TYR A 325 29.33 -5.11 -20.44
C TYR A 325 29.22 -5.79 -21.80
N THR A 326 29.02 -7.11 -21.82
CA THR A 326 28.68 -7.87 -23.04
C THR A 326 27.20 -8.21 -23.06
N TRP A 327 26.60 -8.21 -24.27
CA TRP A 327 25.19 -8.54 -24.53
C TRP A 327 24.70 -9.87 -23.94
N HIS A 328 25.63 -10.78 -23.59
CA HIS A 328 25.32 -12.05 -22.91
C HIS A 328 24.73 -11.92 -21.50
N CYS A 329 24.82 -10.75 -20.85
CA CYS A 329 24.16 -10.53 -19.56
C CYS A 329 22.63 -10.31 -19.66
N LEU A 330 22.07 -10.32 -20.87
CA LEU A 330 20.66 -10.03 -21.17
C LEU A 330 19.89 -11.25 -21.70
N GLU A 331 20.23 -12.48 -21.31
CA GLU A 331 19.39 -13.64 -21.66
C GLU A 331 17.99 -13.50 -21.05
N PHE A 332 17.03 -13.18 -21.91
CA PHE A 332 15.60 -13.24 -21.65
C PHE A 332 15.02 -14.43 -22.40
N SER A 333 14.21 -15.25 -21.73
CA SER A 333 13.28 -16.17 -22.40
C SER A 333 12.22 -15.35 -23.11
N ALA A 334 12.54 -14.91 -24.34
CA ALA A 334 11.61 -14.28 -25.25
C ALA A 334 10.91 -15.38 -26.06
N GLU A 335 9.92 -16.03 -25.46
CA GLU A 335 8.80 -16.53 -26.23
C GLU A 335 7.53 -15.82 -25.75
N PRO A 336 6.92 -14.94 -26.57
CA PRO A 336 5.58 -14.46 -26.26
C PRO A 336 4.65 -15.67 -26.24
N SER A 337 3.94 -15.89 -25.13
CA SER A 337 2.80 -16.81 -25.15
C SER A 337 1.83 -16.31 -26.23
N PRO A 338 1.37 -17.18 -27.15
CA PRO A 338 0.39 -16.77 -28.16
C PRO A 338 -0.85 -16.21 -27.46
N ALA A 339 -1.43 -15.18 -28.07
CA ALA A 339 -2.65 -14.56 -27.58
C ALA A 339 -3.70 -15.65 -27.28
N PRO A 340 -4.41 -15.60 -26.14
CA PRO A 340 -5.55 -16.48 -25.94
C PRO A 340 -6.57 -16.17 -27.04
N ASP A 341 -6.90 -17.18 -27.84
CA ASP A 341 -7.96 -17.14 -28.85
C ASP A 341 -9.20 -16.47 -28.25
N SER A 342 -9.71 -15.46 -28.96
CA SER A 342 -10.87 -14.63 -28.62
C SER A 342 -12.21 -15.39 -28.70
N LYS A 343 -12.31 -16.58 -28.10
CA LYS A 343 -13.52 -17.41 -28.17
C LYS A 343 -14.54 -17.23 -27.05
N HIS A 344 -14.29 -16.36 -26.08
CA HIS A 344 -15.25 -16.11 -24.99
C HIS A 344 -15.39 -14.62 -24.66
N SER A 345 -15.81 -13.83 -25.64
CA SER A 345 -16.50 -12.56 -25.39
C SER A 345 -17.97 -12.86 -25.11
N HIS A 346 -18.41 -12.66 -23.87
CA HIS A 346 -19.83 -12.62 -23.55
C HIS A 346 -20.25 -11.15 -23.51
N PRO A 347 -21.18 -10.71 -24.39
CA PRO A 347 -21.89 -9.46 -24.16
C PRO A 347 -22.75 -9.62 -22.89
N LEU A 348 -22.71 -8.62 -22.02
CA LEU A 348 -23.70 -8.43 -20.95
C LEU A 348 -24.80 -7.50 -21.45
#